data_AF-A0A517X3S8-F1
#
_entry.id   AF-A0A517X3S8-F1
#
_cell.length_a   1.000
_cell.length_b   1.000
_cell.length_c   1.000
_cell.angle_alpha   90.00
_cell.angle_beta   90.00
_cell.angle_gamma   90.00
#
_symmetry.space_group_name_H-M   'P 1'
#
loop_
_entity.id
_entity.type
_entity.pdbx_description
1 polymer ?
#
loop_
_entity_poly.entity_id
_entity_poly.type
_entity_poly.pdbx_seq_one_letter_code
_entity_poly.pdbx_strand_id
1 'polypeptide(L)'
;MKPRSSKNNRRRSKEPSQSASRQPALWSRSLRAVGFGIGTVICVMVLLGASGQNEDQETENRKKIEAMTPAERAQLKRNYEKFQKLSAKEKQRFRELHSATRSQPELNRVMRSYCDWVKTLTPWEQEDLRNETDPKERLKLIRKFRSQQIDPKRRSDLRSYIAMSKFLNLDSRDPRRMGLMWVQPPPPELFEEVIGIIDQNLTGAEKKPKVKKQSTDFAYSVAVLERTLRLKHQKGDSGGVEWSHPEVLNQIHQLFEAHHYSIRDPKLQHGFKLQLRGNRNDLRKTQVSLFLIRGLTDQLFSLVKQELTQHNPADEELHKFFENLDAKSKDSLMKYPPDEMQEKLKYMFLQKHFSEEIRKKLNRQLVEFKNLRAQLFRGIDLKPFMFESRIRHGVKGHVPDTKDGRNKGPKGGGDRTFRGRKPERRPGVQRRDRPDA
;
A
#
# COMPACT_ATOMS: atom_id res chain seq x y z
N MET A 1 -35.81 -48.11 -28.11
CA MET A 1 -37.12 -48.68 -27.70
C MET A 1 -37.20 -48.68 -26.18
N LYS A 2 -38.41 -48.42 -25.64
CA LYS A 2 -38.80 -48.17 -24.23
C LYS A 2 -38.52 -49.37 -23.27
N PRO A 3 -38.66 -49.27 -21.91
CA PRO A 3 -39.39 -48.24 -21.14
C PRO A 3 -38.71 -47.67 -19.87
N ARG A 4 -39.33 -46.58 -19.39
CA ARG A 4 -39.19 -45.90 -18.10
C ARG A 4 -39.92 -46.68 -16.99
N SER A 5 -39.47 -46.61 -15.74
CA SER A 5 -40.32 -46.89 -14.57
C SER A 5 -39.94 -46.08 -13.31
N SER A 6 -40.96 -45.42 -12.75
CA SER A 6 -41.30 -45.19 -11.33
C SER A 6 -40.27 -44.51 -10.39
N LYS A 7 -40.43 -43.21 -10.04
CA LYS A 7 -41.13 -42.67 -8.84
C LYS A 7 -40.74 -43.33 -7.50
N ASN A 8 -40.05 -42.58 -6.63
CA ASN A 8 -40.30 -42.71 -5.19
C ASN A 8 -40.28 -41.34 -4.48
N ASN A 9 -41.47 -40.96 -4.02
CA ASN A 9 -41.75 -39.81 -3.15
C ASN A 9 -41.68 -40.33 -1.70
N ARG A 10 -40.82 -39.76 -0.86
CA ARG A 10 -41.02 -39.79 0.59
C ARG A 10 -40.93 -38.38 1.16
N ARG A 11 -42.10 -37.74 1.17
CA ARG A 11 -42.45 -36.68 2.12
C ARG A 11 -42.45 -37.30 3.52
N ARG A 12 -41.77 -36.67 4.47
CA ARG A 12 -42.03 -36.83 5.90
C ARG A 12 -42.30 -35.44 6.45
N SER A 13 -43.49 -35.22 6.94
CA SER A 13 -43.94 -33.96 7.53
C SER A 13 -44.69 -34.26 8.82
N LYS A 14 -44.53 -33.33 9.78
CA LYS A 14 -45.29 -33.11 11.01
C LYS A 14 -44.87 -34.04 12.18
N GLU A 15 -44.64 -33.57 13.42
CA GLU A 15 -45.39 -32.57 14.19
C GLU A 15 -44.54 -31.81 15.25
N PRO A 16 -45.12 -30.76 15.88
CA PRO A 16 -44.44 -29.74 16.66
C PRO A 16 -44.52 -29.96 18.17
N SER A 17 -43.56 -29.41 18.92
CA SER A 17 -43.70 -29.20 20.36
C SER A 17 -43.46 -27.73 20.70
N GLN A 18 -44.44 -27.19 21.39
CA GLN A 18 -44.62 -25.79 21.78
C GLN A 18 -43.73 -25.40 22.98
N SER A 19 -43.54 -24.08 23.07
CA SER A 19 -43.42 -23.25 24.27
C SER A 19 -42.28 -23.49 25.27
N ALA A 20 -41.30 -22.58 25.23
CA ALA A 20 -40.84 -21.91 26.45
C ALA A 20 -40.54 -20.43 26.13
N SER A 21 -41.33 -19.59 26.80
CA SER A 21 -41.26 -18.15 27.06
C SER A 21 -40.02 -17.34 26.63
N ARG A 22 -40.34 -16.24 25.93
CA ARG A 22 -39.57 -14.98 25.93
C ARG A 22 -39.68 -14.29 27.29
N GLN A 23 -38.55 -13.86 27.84
CA GLN A 23 -38.41 -12.57 28.54
C GLN A 23 -36.96 -12.06 28.32
N PRO A 24 -36.76 -10.78 27.95
CA PRO A 24 -35.44 -10.21 27.67
C PRO A 24 -34.89 -9.51 28.92
N ALA A 25 -33.84 -10.05 29.52
CA ALA A 25 -33.14 -9.39 30.62
C ALA A 25 -31.83 -8.76 30.12
N LEU A 26 -31.89 -7.46 29.85
CA LEU A 26 -31.01 -6.43 30.41
C LEU A 26 -29.58 -6.83 30.82
N TRP A 27 -28.74 -7.27 29.88
CA TRP A 27 -27.28 -7.21 30.03
C TRP A 27 -26.70 -6.21 29.02
N SER A 28 -26.96 -4.94 29.31
CA SER A 28 -26.27 -3.82 28.68
C SER A 28 -25.58 -3.00 29.77
N ARG A 29 -24.29 -2.69 29.54
CA ARG A 29 -23.52 -1.56 30.11
C ARG A 29 -22.49 -1.77 31.25
N SER A 30 -22.11 -2.98 31.66
CA SER A 30 -21.10 -3.13 32.75
C SER A 30 -19.70 -3.64 32.38
N LEU A 31 -19.36 -3.84 31.09
CA LEU A 31 -18.05 -4.36 30.67
C LEU A 31 -17.32 -3.45 29.66
N ARG A 32 -17.33 -2.13 29.92
CA ARG A 32 -16.44 -1.15 29.27
C ARG A 32 -15.57 -0.44 30.32
N ALA A 33 -14.68 -1.17 31.00
CA ALA A 33 -13.62 -0.52 31.81
C ALA A 33 -12.49 -1.47 32.29
N VAL A 34 -12.08 -2.52 31.56
CA VAL A 34 -10.84 -3.24 31.91
C VAL A 34 -10.13 -3.72 30.64
N GLY A 35 -9.65 -2.77 29.83
CA GLY A 35 -8.96 -3.05 28.56
C GLY A 35 -7.50 -2.63 28.50
N PHE A 36 -6.90 -2.21 29.62
CA PHE A 36 -5.49 -1.80 29.66
C PHE A 36 -4.70 -2.57 30.72
N GLY A 37 -3.81 -3.45 30.26
CA GLY A 37 -2.60 -3.78 31.02
C GLY A 37 -2.42 -5.23 31.40
N ILE A 38 -2.40 -6.13 30.42
CA ILE A 38 -1.64 -7.40 30.57
C ILE A 38 -0.31 -7.32 29.81
N GLY A 39 -0.19 -6.46 28.80
CA GLY A 39 1.07 -6.25 28.05
C GLY A 39 2.24 -5.68 28.88
N THR A 40 1.97 -5.13 30.07
CA THR A 40 2.99 -4.56 30.98
C THR A 40 3.23 -5.38 32.25
N VAL A 41 2.46 -6.44 32.50
CA VAL A 41 2.53 -7.18 33.79
C VAL A 41 3.75 -8.10 33.88
N ILE A 42 4.37 -8.47 32.74
CA ILE A 42 5.50 -9.41 32.73
C ILE A 42 6.79 -8.81 33.31
N CYS A 43 6.99 -7.48 33.29
CA CYS A 43 8.18 -6.87 33.90
C CYS A 43 8.21 -6.94 35.43
N VAL A 44 7.07 -7.13 36.10
CA VAL A 44 7.01 -7.09 37.57
C VAL A 44 7.45 -8.40 38.21
N MET A 45 7.40 -9.49 37.47
CA MET A 45 7.78 -10.82 37.97
C MET A 45 9.29 -10.98 38.14
N VAL A 46 10.11 -10.22 37.43
CA VAL A 46 11.59 -10.23 37.59
C VAL A 46 12.03 -9.66 38.95
N LEU A 47 11.18 -8.87 39.62
CA LEU A 47 11.47 -8.27 40.93
C LEU A 47 10.79 -8.94 42.12
N LEU A 48 9.82 -9.83 41.87
CA LEU A 48 9.03 -10.50 42.94
C LEU A 48 9.27 -12.01 42.98
N GLY A 49 10.48 -12.44 42.65
CA GLY A 49 10.93 -13.81 42.86
C GLY A 49 10.83 -14.18 44.34
N ALA A 50 9.78 -14.95 44.65
CA ALA A 50 9.60 -15.92 45.73
C ALA A 50 10.09 -15.53 47.15
N SER A 51 9.12 -15.54 48.06
CA SER A 51 9.22 -15.50 49.52
C SER A 51 9.99 -16.70 50.11
N GLY A 52 11.29 -16.77 49.87
CA GLY A 52 12.18 -17.80 50.40
C GLY A 52 13.65 -17.38 50.42
N GLN A 53 14.08 -16.82 51.57
CA GLN A 53 15.41 -16.92 52.18
C GLN A 53 16.65 -16.58 51.32
N ASN A 54 16.79 -15.34 50.84
CA ASN A 54 18.13 -14.77 50.61
C ASN A 54 18.06 -13.25 50.78
N GLU A 55 18.59 -12.74 51.89
CA GLU A 55 18.67 -11.30 52.18
C GLU A 55 19.31 -10.54 51.01
N ASP A 56 20.31 -11.15 50.36
CA ASP A 56 20.99 -10.60 49.17
C ASP A 56 20.03 -10.26 48.03
N GLN A 57 19.04 -11.11 47.75
CA GLN A 57 18.11 -10.88 46.65
C GLN A 57 17.12 -9.74 46.95
N GLU A 58 16.72 -9.57 48.21
CA GLU A 58 15.90 -8.43 48.61
C GLU A 58 16.67 -7.11 48.51
N THR A 59 17.94 -7.09 48.93
CA THR A 59 18.77 -5.89 48.79
C THR A 59 19.01 -5.52 47.32
N GLU A 60 19.24 -6.49 46.43
CA GLU A 60 19.33 -6.24 44.99
C GLU A 60 18.04 -5.67 44.41
N ASN A 61 16.89 -6.20 44.81
CA ASN A 61 15.60 -5.72 44.33
C ASN A 61 15.33 -4.29 44.80
N ARG A 62 15.69 -3.93 46.04
CA ARG A 62 15.61 -2.56 46.54
C ARG A 62 16.48 -1.61 45.72
N LYS A 63 17.75 -1.96 45.49
CA LYS A 63 18.67 -1.18 44.64
C LYS A 63 18.11 -0.98 43.23
N LYS A 64 17.52 -2.02 42.63
CA LYS A 64 16.87 -1.92 41.30
C LYS A 64 15.67 -0.97 41.31
N ILE A 65 14.83 -1.01 42.34
CA ILE A 65 13.67 -0.12 42.47
C ILE A 65 14.10 1.33 42.74
N GLU A 66 15.15 1.53 43.53
CA GLU A 66 15.73 2.85 43.81
C GLU A 66 16.34 3.48 42.55
N ALA A 67 17.00 2.67 41.71
CA ALA A 67 17.56 3.08 40.43
C ALA A 67 16.51 3.41 39.35
N MET A 68 15.24 3.01 39.53
CA MET A 68 14.16 3.31 38.58
C MET A 68 13.75 4.78 38.64
N THR A 69 13.41 5.32 37.47
CA THR A 69 12.78 6.65 37.36
C THR A 69 11.44 6.69 38.10
N PRO A 70 10.94 7.89 38.50
CA PRO A 70 9.63 8.01 39.14
C PRO A 70 8.49 7.42 38.30
N ALA A 71 8.57 7.55 36.96
CA ALA A 71 7.58 6.99 36.03
C ALA A 71 7.59 5.45 36.04
N GLU A 72 8.78 4.84 36.04
CA GLU A 72 8.93 3.39 36.11
C GLU A 72 8.47 2.83 37.46
N ARG A 73 8.80 3.49 38.57
CA ARG A 73 8.29 3.13 39.90
C ARG A 73 6.76 3.20 39.99
N ALA A 74 6.15 4.25 39.43
CA ALA A 74 4.70 4.38 39.37
C ALA A 74 4.06 3.29 38.49
N GLN A 75 4.73 2.89 37.40
CA GLN A 75 4.27 1.77 36.58
C GLN A 75 4.40 0.42 37.30
N LEU A 76 5.53 0.18 37.99
CA LEU A 76 5.78 -1.01 38.80
C LEU A 76 4.72 -1.15 39.89
N LYS A 77 4.41 -0.06 40.61
CA LYS A 77 3.36 -0.02 41.63
C LYS A 77 1.99 -0.40 41.06
N ARG A 78 1.57 0.23 39.95
CA ARG A 78 0.28 -0.08 39.30
C ARG A 78 0.18 -1.54 38.85
N ASN A 79 1.27 -2.08 38.32
CA ASN A 79 1.32 -3.47 37.91
C ASN A 79 1.28 -4.43 39.12
N TYR A 80 1.95 -4.09 40.22
CA TYR A 80 1.90 -4.87 41.47
C TYR A 80 0.49 -4.89 42.07
N GLU A 81 -0.18 -3.74 42.14
CA GLU A 81 -1.58 -3.64 42.59
C GLU A 81 -2.52 -4.49 41.73
N LYS A 82 -2.32 -4.48 40.40
CA LYS A 82 -3.07 -5.36 39.49
C LYS A 82 -2.80 -6.83 39.77
N PHE A 83 -1.54 -7.20 39.94
CA PHE A 83 -1.16 -8.57 40.28
C PHE A 83 -1.79 -9.02 41.60
N GLN A 84 -1.83 -8.15 42.61
CA GLN A 84 -2.44 -8.46 43.91
C GLN A 84 -3.95 -8.69 43.85
N LYS A 85 -4.65 -8.07 42.89
CA LYS A 85 -6.09 -8.28 42.66
C LYS A 85 -6.43 -9.57 41.90
N LEU A 86 -5.43 -10.28 41.34
CA LEU A 86 -5.66 -11.54 40.64
C LEU A 86 -6.08 -12.67 41.61
N SER A 87 -6.81 -13.65 41.08
CA SER A 87 -7.14 -14.86 41.84
C SER A 87 -5.87 -15.66 42.20
N ALA A 88 -5.93 -16.47 43.26
CA ALA A 88 -4.79 -17.31 43.67
C ALA A 88 -4.31 -18.23 42.52
N LYS A 89 -5.25 -18.78 41.73
CA LYS A 89 -4.94 -19.61 40.56
C LYS A 89 -4.17 -18.85 39.49
N GLU A 90 -4.56 -17.62 39.19
CA GLU A 90 -3.85 -16.78 38.22
C GLU A 90 -2.49 -16.33 38.73
N LYS A 91 -2.39 -15.93 40.00
CA LYS A 91 -1.10 -15.62 40.65
C LYS A 91 -0.13 -16.80 40.53
N GLN A 92 -0.61 -18.01 40.80
CA GLN A 92 0.18 -19.24 40.68
C GLN A 92 0.62 -19.50 39.24
N ARG A 93 -0.29 -19.39 38.27
CA ARG A 93 0.04 -19.52 36.84
C ARG A 93 1.14 -18.55 36.40
N PHE A 94 1.10 -17.30 36.85
CA PHE A 94 2.15 -16.33 36.54
C PHE A 94 3.50 -16.70 37.17
N ARG A 95 3.51 -17.22 38.40
CA ARG A 95 4.74 -17.71 39.06
C ARG A 95 5.37 -18.86 38.30
N GLU A 96 4.56 -19.80 37.82
CA GLU A 96 5.01 -20.93 36.98
C GLU A 96 5.59 -20.45 35.64
N LEU A 97 4.94 -19.48 35.00
CA LEU A 97 5.47 -18.88 33.77
C LEU A 97 6.82 -18.17 34.03
N HIS A 98 6.94 -17.50 35.17
CA HIS A 98 8.18 -16.82 35.56
C HIS A 98 9.33 -17.81 35.84
N SER A 99 9.06 -18.91 36.56
CA SER A 99 10.08 -19.93 36.81
C SER A 99 10.52 -20.62 35.51
N ALA A 100 9.59 -20.92 34.61
CA ALA A 100 9.89 -21.49 33.29
C ALA A 100 10.74 -20.53 32.42
N THR A 101 10.44 -19.24 32.43
CA THR A 101 11.21 -18.25 31.65
C THR A 101 12.58 -17.92 32.27
N ARG A 102 12.74 -18.04 33.59
CA ARG A 102 14.03 -17.86 34.27
C ARG A 102 15.00 -19.03 34.00
N SER A 103 14.48 -20.25 33.92
CA SER A 103 15.28 -21.45 33.63
C SER A 103 15.63 -21.60 32.14
N GLN A 104 14.91 -20.91 31.23
CA GLN A 104 15.09 -21.02 29.78
C GLN A 104 15.31 -19.65 29.13
N PRO A 105 16.57 -19.23 28.87
CA PRO A 105 16.88 -17.90 28.33
C PRO A 105 16.28 -17.66 26.93
N GLU A 106 16.22 -18.69 26.08
CA GLU A 106 15.61 -18.60 24.75
C GLU A 106 14.10 -18.33 24.82
N LEU A 107 13.39 -18.96 25.75
CA LEU A 107 11.96 -18.72 25.95
C LEU A 107 11.71 -17.27 26.40
N ASN A 108 12.56 -16.74 27.28
CA ASN A 108 12.49 -15.34 27.70
C ASN A 108 12.72 -14.38 26.52
N ARG A 109 13.69 -14.67 25.65
CA ARG A 109 13.93 -13.90 24.42
C ARG A 109 12.69 -13.90 23.51
N VAL A 110 12.11 -15.06 23.25
CA VAL A 110 10.90 -15.20 22.43
C VAL A 110 9.72 -14.44 23.04
N MET A 111 9.53 -14.52 24.35
CA MET A 111 8.46 -13.81 25.06
C MET A 111 8.63 -12.29 24.94
N ARG A 112 9.84 -11.75 25.10
CA ARG A 112 10.13 -10.32 24.91
C ARG A 112 9.83 -9.88 23.48
N SER A 113 10.34 -10.61 22.49
CA SER A 113 10.06 -10.32 21.09
C SER A 113 8.57 -10.38 20.76
N TYR A 114 7.82 -11.30 21.38
CA TYR A 114 6.37 -11.37 21.24
C TYR A 114 5.69 -10.14 21.88
N CYS A 115 6.04 -9.78 23.10
CA CYS A 115 5.47 -8.60 23.78
C CYS A 115 5.74 -7.31 23.02
N ASP A 116 6.96 -7.12 22.52
CA ASP A 116 7.31 -5.93 21.75
C ASP A 116 6.60 -5.89 20.41
N TRP A 117 6.42 -7.04 19.76
CA TRP A 117 5.60 -7.16 18.56
C TRP A 117 4.12 -6.88 18.82
N VAL A 118 3.52 -7.38 19.91
CA VAL A 118 2.11 -7.12 20.22
C VAL A 118 1.84 -5.62 20.42
N LYS A 119 2.82 -4.86 20.93
CA LYS A 119 2.69 -3.38 21.07
C LYS A 119 2.58 -2.66 19.72
N THR A 120 3.02 -3.27 18.61
CA THR A 120 2.89 -2.69 17.28
C THR A 120 1.56 -3.00 16.60
N LEU A 121 0.73 -3.87 17.21
CA LEU A 121 -0.59 -4.20 16.71
C LEU A 121 -1.61 -3.14 17.10
N THR A 122 -2.62 -2.98 16.25
CA THR A 122 -3.76 -2.11 16.51
C THR A 122 -4.60 -2.63 17.70
N PRO A 123 -5.39 -1.78 18.37
CA PRO A 123 -6.15 -2.19 19.56
C PRO A 123 -7.09 -3.39 19.32
N TRP A 124 -7.71 -3.49 18.14
CA TRP A 124 -8.60 -4.61 17.80
C TRP A 124 -7.83 -5.91 17.51
N GLU A 125 -6.66 -5.85 16.86
CA GLU A 125 -5.81 -7.04 16.64
C GLU A 125 -5.26 -7.60 17.96
N GLN A 126 -4.92 -6.71 18.91
CA GLN A 126 -4.54 -7.12 20.26
C GLN A 126 -5.70 -7.83 20.96
N GLU A 127 -6.92 -7.36 20.79
CA GLU A 127 -8.13 -7.94 21.38
C GLU A 127 -8.48 -9.30 20.74
N ASP A 128 -8.37 -9.43 19.42
CA ASP A 128 -8.51 -10.72 18.72
C ASP A 128 -7.50 -11.76 19.25
N LEU A 129 -6.23 -11.36 19.45
CA LEU A 129 -5.23 -12.25 20.06
C LEU A 129 -5.58 -12.61 21.50
N ARG A 130 -6.15 -11.70 22.29
CA ARG A 130 -6.54 -11.95 23.69
C ARG A 130 -7.68 -12.95 23.78
N ASN A 131 -8.69 -12.79 22.93
CA ASN A 131 -9.90 -13.61 22.93
C ASN A 131 -9.65 -15.03 22.39
N GLU A 132 -8.66 -15.19 21.51
CA GLU A 132 -8.31 -16.52 21.01
C GLU A 132 -7.61 -17.36 22.10
N THR A 133 -8.25 -18.43 22.54
CA THR A 133 -7.75 -19.30 23.62
C THR A 133 -7.00 -20.51 23.08
N ASP A 134 -7.29 -20.95 21.85
CA ASP A 134 -6.59 -22.06 21.22
C ASP A 134 -5.20 -21.62 20.72
N PRO A 135 -4.11 -22.28 21.15
CA PRO A 135 -2.76 -21.92 20.68
C PRO A 135 -2.57 -22.03 19.16
N LYS A 136 -3.25 -22.97 18.48
CA LYS A 136 -3.09 -23.15 17.04
C LYS A 136 -3.77 -22.02 16.27
N GLU A 137 -5.00 -21.66 16.62
CA GLU A 137 -5.68 -20.50 16.04
C GLU A 137 -4.96 -19.19 16.36
N ARG A 138 -4.45 -19.02 17.60
CA ARG A 138 -3.65 -17.84 17.96
C ARG A 138 -2.39 -17.72 17.10
N LEU A 139 -1.70 -18.84 16.80
CA LEU A 139 -0.57 -18.84 15.86
C LEU A 139 -0.97 -18.47 14.43
N LYS A 140 -2.16 -18.87 13.96
CA LYS A 140 -2.66 -18.44 12.65
C LYS A 140 -2.91 -16.93 12.61
N LEU A 141 -3.50 -16.35 13.67
CA LEU A 141 -3.66 -14.90 13.80
C LEU A 141 -2.32 -14.18 13.81
N ILE A 142 -1.33 -14.68 14.56
CA ILE A 142 0.03 -14.11 14.56
C ILE A 142 0.64 -14.10 13.15
N ARG A 143 0.52 -15.21 12.41
CA ARG A 143 1.01 -15.29 11.02
C ARG A 143 0.28 -14.31 10.10
N LYS A 144 -1.04 -14.21 10.24
CA LYS A 144 -1.88 -13.26 9.51
C LYS A 144 -1.43 -11.82 9.78
N PHE A 145 -1.37 -11.40 11.04
CA PHE A 145 -0.97 -10.04 11.41
C PHE A 145 0.48 -9.75 11.00
N ARG A 146 1.41 -10.68 11.15
CA ARG A 146 2.78 -10.49 10.64
C ARG A 146 2.83 -10.32 9.12
N SER A 147 2.06 -11.11 8.36
CA SER A 147 2.01 -10.94 6.90
C SER A 147 1.42 -9.58 6.51
N GLN A 148 0.43 -9.10 7.27
CA GLN A 148 -0.18 -7.79 7.11
C GLN A 148 0.72 -6.64 7.58
N GLN A 149 1.68 -6.92 8.48
CA GLN A 149 2.71 -5.99 8.98
C GLN A 149 4.00 -5.94 8.15
N ILE A 150 4.25 -6.93 7.31
CA ILE A 150 5.32 -6.89 6.29
C ILE A 150 4.86 -6.08 5.06
N ASP A 151 3.56 -6.05 4.78
CA ASP A 151 2.93 -5.34 3.65
C ASP A 151 2.46 -3.87 3.90
N PRO A 152 2.37 -3.29 5.12
CA PRO A 152 1.83 -1.95 5.33
C PRO A 152 2.89 -0.87 5.14
N LYS A 153 4.19 -1.13 5.32
CA LYS A 153 5.22 -0.20 4.83
C LYS A 153 5.07 -0.04 3.32
N ARG A 154 4.98 -1.15 2.58
CA ARG A 154 4.79 -1.11 1.12
C ARG A 154 3.46 -0.46 0.69
N ARG A 155 2.36 -0.72 1.41
CA ARG A 155 1.04 -0.12 1.12
C ARG A 155 0.91 1.33 1.58
N SER A 156 1.47 1.69 2.73
CA SER A 156 1.59 3.07 3.22
C SER A 156 2.47 3.84 2.25
N ASP A 157 3.67 3.35 1.93
CA ASP A 157 4.55 3.95 0.93
C ASP A 157 3.84 4.11 -0.41
N LEU A 158 3.11 3.09 -0.90
CA LEU A 158 2.34 3.21 -2.15
C LEU A 158 1.18 4.20 -2.04
N ARG A 159 0.47 4.28 -0.90
CA ARG A 159 -0.64 5.23 -0.69
C ARG A 159 -0.13 6.66 -0.53
N SER A 160 0.91 6.87 0.27
CA SER A 160 1.63 8.14 0.40
C SER A 160 2.24 8.55 -0.94
N TYR A 161 2.75 7.59 -1.72
CA TYR A 161 3.22 7.82 -3.09
C TYR A 161 2.07 8.22 -4.02
N ILE A 162 0.90 7.57 -3.95
CA ILE A 162 -0.29 7.96 -4.73
C ILE A 162 -0.76 9.36 -4.31
N ALA A 163 -0.79 9.67 -3.01
CA ALA A 163 -1.14 11.00 -2.51
C ALA A 163 -0.16 12.06 -3.02
N MET A 164 1.15 11.79 -2.94
CA MET A 164 2.20 12.68 -3.41
C MET A 164 2.17 12.86 -4.93
N SER A 165 1.87 11.78 -5.67
CA SER A 165 1.70 11.87 -7.13
C SER A 165 0.53 12.77 -7.52
N LYS A 166 -0.58 12.73 -6.77
CA LYS A 166 -1.72 13.64 -6.96
C LYS A 166 -1.34 15.07 -6.64
N PHE A 167 -0.62 15.29 -5.54
CA PHE A 167 -0.12 16.61 -5.14
C PHE A 167 0.75 17.24 -6.25
N LEU A 168 1.67 16.44 -6.81
CA LEU A 168 2.56 16.87 -7.87
C LEU A 168 1.91 16.86 -9.27
N ASN A 169 0.60 16.66 -9.38
CA ASN A 169 -0.08 16.51 -10.68
C ASN A 169 0.66 15.53 -11.61
N LEU A 170 1.25 14.48 -11.04
CA LEU A 170 1.77 13.34 -11.75
C LEU A 170 0.58 12.41 -11.97
N ASP A 171 -0.23 12.75 -12.99
CA ASP A 171 -1.48 12.05 -13.30
C ASP A 171 -1.29 10.52 -13.23
N SER A 172 -1.92 9.89 -12.24
CA SER A 172 -1.81 8.47 -11.90
C SER A 172 -2.77 7.59 -12.70
N ARG A 173 -3.63 8.19 -13.54
CA ARG A 173 -4.61 7.48 -14.37
C ARG A 173 -4.00 6.89 -15.64
N ASP A 174 -2.79 7.29 -16.02
CA ASP A 174 -2.05 6.71 -17.13
C ASP A 174 -1.54 5.30 -16.75
N PRO A 175 -2.01 4.23 -17.41
CA PRO A 175 -1.62 2.85 -17.12
C PRO A 175 -0.10 2.63 -17.18
N ARG A 176 0.58 3.37 -18.07
CA ARG A 176 2.04 3.31 -18.21
C ARG A 176 2.75 3.80 -16.95
N ARG A 177 2.17 4.78 -16.26
CA ARG A 177 2.70 5.34 -15.00
C ARG A 177 2.34 4.47 -13.81
N MET A 178 1.18 3.82 -13.84
CA MET A 178 0.80 2.80 -12.86
C MET A 178 1.86 1.71 -12.80
N GLY A 179 2.28 1.17 -13.95
CA GLY A 179 3.35 0.16 -14.05
C GLY A 179 4.63 0.53 -13.30
N LEU A 180 5.04 1.80 -13.34
CA LEU A 180 6.22 2.31 -12.63
C LEU A 180 6.06 2.28 -11.09
N MET A 181 4.85 2.39 -10.56
CA MET A 181 4.60 2.34 -9.11
C MET A 181 4.79 0.93 -8.53
N TRP A 182 4.78 -0.11 -9.38
CA TRP A 182 5.03 -1.49 -8.97
C TRP A 182 6.51 -1.85 -8.94
N VAL A 183 7.36 -1.03 -9.58
CA VAL A 183 8.81 -1.17 -9.48
C VAL A 183 9.24 -0.74 -8.09
N GLN A 184 9.99 -1.58 -7.40
CA GLN A 184 10.52 -1.23 -6.08
C GLN A 184 11.42 0.00 -6.21
N PRO A 185 11.26 1.00 -5.32
CA PRO A 185 12.17 2.14 -5.32
C PRO A 185 13.60 1.64 -5.12
N PRO A 186 14.58 2.16 -5.87
CA PRO A 186 15.95 1.76 -5.66
C PRO A 186 16.45 2.25 -4.30
N PRO A 187 17.35 1.51 -3.62
CA PRO A 187 18.06 2.04 -2.47
C PRO A 187 18.72 3.38 -2.82
N PRO A 188 18.66 4.41 -1.96
CA PRO A 188 19.23 5.72 -2.25
C PRO A 188 20.73 5.66 -2.59
N GLU A 189 21.49 4.86 -1.86
CA GLU A 189 22.93 4.64 -2.08
C GLU A 189 23.21 4.09 -3.47
N LEU A 190 22.50 3.01 -3.84
CA LEU A 190 22.62 2.41 -5.17
C LEU A 190 22.25 3.40 -6.29
N PHE A 191 21.22 4.22 -6.06
CA PHE A 191 20.82 5.24 -7.02
C PHE A 191 21.92 6.30 -7.21
N GLU A 192 22.50 6.81 -6.12
CA GLU A 192 23.60 7.77 -6.17
C GLU A 192 24.86 7.20 -6.83
N GLU A 193 25.19 5.92 -6.58
CA GLU A 193 26.30 5.25 -7.26
C GLU A 193 26.07 5.14 -8.77
N VAL A 194 24.85 4.80 -9.21
CA VAL A 194 24.50 4.78 -10.64
C VAL A 194 24.61 6.18 -11.26
N ILE A 195 24.13 7.22 -10.57
CA ILE A 195 24.29 8.60 -11.03
C ILE A 195 25.78 8.97 -11.11
N GLY A 196 26.59 8.52 -10.15
CA GLY A 196 28.04 8.69 -10.14
C GLY A 196 28.73 8.01 -11.32
N ILE A 197 28.35 6.78 -11.66
CA ILE A 197 28.85 6.06 -12.86
C ILE A 197 28.51 6.86 -14.12
N ILE A 198 27.27 7.35 -14.24
CA ILE A 198 26.86 8.16 -15.39
C ILE A 198 27.70 9.43 -15.47
N ASP A 199 27.83 10.18 -14.38
CA ASP A 199 28.60 11.43 -14.31
C ASP A 199 30.09 11.24 -14.66
N GLN A 200 30.73 10.18 -14.18
CA GLN A 200 32.13 9.87 -14.47
C GLN A 200 32.38 9.61 -15.96
N ASN A 201 31.40 9.04 -16.67
CA ASN A 201 31.49 8.72 -18.08
C ASN A 201 31.13 9.90 -19.00
N LEU A 202 30.73 11.06 -18.44
CA LEU A 202 30.56 12.32 -19.19
C LEU A 202 31.93 13.00 -19.40
N THR A 203 32.84 12.34 -20.11
CA THR A 203 34.23 12.79 -20.36
C THR A 203 34.40 13.93 -21.38
N GLY A 204 33.36 14.72 -21.63
CA GLY A 204 33.49 15.94 -22.43
C GLY A 204 34.14 17.06 -21.60
N ALA A 205 35.11 17.79 -22.17
CA ALA A 205 35.89 18.90 -21.58
C ALA A 205 35.08 20.08 -20.99
N GLU A 206 33.75 19.97 -20.92
CA GLU A 206 32.91 20.88 -20.16
C GLU A 206 33.09 20.62 -18.66
N LYS A 207 33.41 21.70 -17.94
CA LYS A 207 33.68 21.72 -16.49
C LYS A 207 32.63 20.90 -15.73
N LYS A 208 33.08 19.96 -14.89
CA LYS A 208 32.22 19.28 -13.90
C LYS A 208 31.34 20.32 -13.20
N PRO A 209 30.04 20.06 -12.99
CA PRO A 209 29.20 21.01 -12.28
C PRO A 209 29.86 21.31 -10.94
N LYS A 210 30.24 22.58 -10.70
CA LYS A 210 30.76 23.06 -9.40
C LYS A 210 29.74 22.91 -8.24
N VAL A 211 28.61 22.28 -8.51
CA VAL A 211 27.34 22.37 -7.80
C VAL A 211 27.23 21.35 -6.67
N LYS A 212 28.05 20.28 -6.63
CA LYS A 212 27.86 19.19 -5.65
C LYS A 212 27.92 19.62 -4.17
N LYS A 213 28.51 20.79 -3.85
CA LYS A 213 28.53 21.32 -2.48
C LYS A 213 27.26 22.09 -2.06
N GLN A 214 26.35 22.43 -2.98
CA GLN A 214 25.19 23.29 -2.70
C GLN A 214 23.86 22.80 -3.29
N SER A 215 23.85 21.86 -4.24
CA SER A 215 22.61 21.27 -4.75
C SER A 215 22.07 20.19 -3.83
N THR A 216 20.73 20.08 -3.78
CA THR A 216 20.07 18.87 -3.29
C THR A 216 20.41 17.67 -4.18
N ASP A 217 20.35 16.45 -3.63
CA ASP A 217 20.61 15.20 -4.36
C ASP A 217 19.75 15.08 -5.63
N PHE A 218 18.50 15.50 -5.56
CA PHE A 218 17.58 15.58 -6.71
C PHE A 218 18.12 16.50 -7.81
N ALA A 219 18.56 17.72 -7.46
CA ALA A 219 19.05 18.68 -8.44
C ALA A 219 20.37 18.22 -9.07
N TYR A 220 21.23 17.55 -8.30
CA TYR A 220 22.44 16.92 -8.84
C TYR A 220 22.09 15.81 -9.84
N SER A 221 21.20 14.90 -9.47
CA SER A 221 20.76 13.79 -10.33
C SER A 221 20.10 14.27 -11.62
N VAL A 222 19.23 15.28 -11.55
CA VAL A 222 18.62 15.91 -12.73
C VAL A 222 19.68 16.54 -13.63
N ALA A 223 20.64 17.29 -13.07
CA ALA A 223 21.68 17.95 -13.85
C ALA A 223 22.59 16.95 -14.59
N VAL A 224 22.99 15.85 -13.94
CA VAL A 224 23.79 14.77 -14.56
C VAL A 224 23.03 14.15 -15.73
N LEU A 225 21.76 13.80 -15.52
CA LEU A 225 20.96 13.14 -16.55
C LEU A 225 20.60 14.09 -17.70
N GLU A 226 20.31 15.37 -17.44
CA GLU A 226 20.11 16.36 -18.50
C GLU A 226 21.36 16.54 -19.36
N ARG A 227 22.55 16.61 -18.74
CA ARG A 227 23.81 16.73 -19.48
C ARG A 227 24.05 15.53 -20.38
N THR A 228 23.78 14.33 -19.86
CA THR A 228 23.84 13.08 -20.62
C THR A 228 22.94 13.15 -21.87
N LEU A 229 21.72 13.67 -21.72
CA LEU A 229 20.76 13.81 -22.82
C LEU A 229 21.15 14.90 -23.83
N ARG A 230 21.74 16.02 -23.38
CA ARG A 230 22.24 17.09 -24.27
C ARG A 230 23.40 16.62 -25.15
N LEU A 231 24.38 15.92 -24.57
CA LEU A 231 25.50 15.37 -25.34
C LEU A 231 25.03 14.39 -26.42
N LYS A 232 23.97 13.63 -26.14
CA LYS A 232 23.34 12.77 -27.14
C LYS A 232 22.74 13.57 -28.30
N HIS A 233 21.97 14.62 -27.99
CA HIS A 233 21.35 15.46 -29.02
C HIS A 233 22.39 16.12 -29.95
N GLN A 234 23.57 16.48 -29.43
CA GLN A 234 24.67 17.04 -30.22
C GLN A 234 25.31 16.04 -31.20
N LYS A 235 25.34 14.75 -30.86
CA LYS A 235 25.94 13.71 -31.73
C LYS A 235 25.09 13.33 -32.94
N GLY A 236 23.92 13.94 -33.13
CA GLY A 236 23.06 13.72 -34.31
C GLY A 236 22.40 12.33 -34.35
N ASP A 237 22.53 11.54 -33.28
CA ASP A 237 22.04 10.18 -33.23
C ASP A 237 20.53 10.17 -32.96
N SER A 238 19.76 10.17 -34.04
CA SER A 238 18.29 10.11 -34.03
C SER A 238 17.77 8.68 -33.88
N GLY A 239 18.66 7.69 -33.91
CA GLY A 239 18.36 6.25 -33.87
C GLY A 239 18.11 5.70 -32.47
N GLY A 240 17.04 6.15 -31.80
CA GLY A 240 16.55 5.49 -30.59
C GLY A 240 17.44 5.62 -29.34
N VAL A 241 17.15 4.78 -28.37
CA VAL A 241 17.44 4.92 -26.93
C VAL A 241 18.83 4.42 -26.59
N GLU A 242 19.85 5.08 -27.11
CA GLU A 242 21.24 4.81 -26.75
C GLU A 242 21.72 5.86 -25.73
N TRP A 243 21.13 5.86 -24.53
CA TRP A 243 21.44 6.86 -23.49
C TRP A 243 22.74 6.58 -22.74
N SER A 244 23.47 5.53 -23.11
CA SER A 244 24.70 5.15 -22.44
C SER A 244 25.51 4.27 -23.38
N HIS A 245 26.83 4.50 -23.42
CA HIS A 245 27.74 3.57 -24.04
C HIS A 245 27.49 2.16 -23.46
N PRO A 246 27.62 1.08 -24.27
CA PRO A 246 27.42 -0.29 -23.80
C PRO A 246 28.22 -0.60 -22.52
N GLU A 247 29.39 0.03 -22.38
CA GLU A 247 30.24 -0.03 -21.19
C GLU A 247 29.56 0.53 -19.92
N VAL A 248 28.93 1.69 -19.99
CA VAL A 248 28.18 2.30 -18.87
C VAL A 248 27.02 1.41 -18.46
N LEU A 249 26.27 0.85 -19.42
CA LEU A 249 25.21 -0.10 -19.12
C LEU A 249 25.77 -1.34 -18.43
N ASN A 250 26.90 -1.87 -18.89
CA ASN A 250 27.52 -3.04 -18.26
C ASN A 250 27.95 -2.75 -16.82
N GLN A 251 28.56 -1.59 -16.55
CA GLN A 251 28.93 -1.17 -15.19
C GLN A 251 27.70 -1.06 -14.27
N ILE A 252 26.61 -0.42 -14.73
CA ILE A 252 25.37 -0.31 -13.95
C ILE A 252 24.75 -1.69 -13.69
N HIS A 253 24.76 -2.60 -14.66
CA HIS A 253 24.24 -3.96 -14.47
C HIS A 253 25.09 -4.79 -13.52
N GLN A 254 26.42 -4.67 -13.58
CA GLN A 254 27.31 -5.29 -12.59
C GLN A 254 27.01 -4.77 -11.18
N LEU A 255 26.74 -3.47 -11.06
CA LEU A 255 26.34 -2.87 -9.78
C LEU A 255 24.98 -3.41 -9.31
N PHE A 256 24.00 -3.55 -10.19
CA PHE A 256 22.73 -4.19 -9.84
C PHE A 256 22.92 -5.63 -9.35
N GLU A 257 23.77 -6.42 -10.02
CA GLU A 257 24.09 -7.79 -9.60
C GLU A 257 24.77 -7.81 -8.23
N ALA A 258 25.73 -6.92 -7.97
CA ALA A 258 26.44 -6.79 -6.69
C ALA A 258 25.51 -6.42 -5.52
N HIS A 259 24.54 -5.53 -5.75
CA HIS A 259 23.54 -5.14 -4.74
C HIS A 259 22.31 -6.06 -4.71
N HIS A 260 22.32 -7.17 -5.45
CA HIS A 260 21.17 -8.05 -5.64
C HIS A 260 19.88 -7.30 -6.02
N TYR A 261 20.02 -6.19 -6.74
CA TYR A 261 18.90 -5.37 -7.15
C TYR A 261 18.23 -5.98 -8.38
N SER A 262 16.94 -6.26 -8.26
CA SER A 262 16.12 -6.77 -9.36
C SER A 262 14.85 -5.94 -9.45
N ILE A 263 14.60 -5.39 -10.64
CA ILE A 263 13.31 -4.77 -10.99
C ILE A 263 12.18 -5.81 -11.03
N ARG A 264 12.53 -7.11 -11.14
CA ARG A 264 11.59 -8.22 -11.01
C ARG A 264 11.41 -8.55 -9.53
N ASP A 265 10.25 -8.20 -9.00
CA ASP A 265 9.78 -8.72 -7.71
C ASP A 265 9.36 -10.18 -7.87
N PRO A 266 10.06 -11.15 -7.24
CA PRO A 266 9.71 -12.57 -7.31
C PRO A 266 8.36 -12.90 -6.66
N LYS A 267 7.75 -11.97 -5.91
CA LYS A 267 6.48 -12.18 -5.18
C LYS A 267 5.24 -11.59 -5.85
N LEU A 268 5.35 -11.00 -7.04
CA LEU A 268 4.17 -10.71 -7.89
C LEU A 268 3.62 -12.02 -8.50
N GLN A 269 3.18 -12.95 -7.63
CA GLN A 269 2.59 -14.24 -7.97
C GLN A 269 1.19 -14.13 -8.62
N HIS A 270 0.59 -12.94 -8.71
CA HIS A 270 -0.73 -12.76 -9.31
C HIS A 270 -0.66 -12.03 -10.66
N GLY A 271 -0.01 -12.67 -11.63
CA GLY A 271 -0.28 -12.45 -13.06
C GLY A 271 0.52 -11.37 -13.78
N PHE A 272 1.26 -10.50 -13.08
CA PHE A 272 2.09 -9.48 -13.72
C PHE A 272 3.47 -10.03 -14.08
N LYS A 273 3.54 -10.93 -15.07
CA LYS A 273 4.82 -11.27 -15.69
C LYS A 273 5.16 -10.18 -16.67
N LEU A 274 6.08 -9.31 -16.27
CA LEU A 274 6.75 -8.41 -17.19
C LEU A 274 7.59 -9.26 -18.17
N GLN A 275 6.96 -9.66 -19.26
CA GLN A 275 7.61 -10.32 -20.39
C GLN A 275 8.12 -9.22 -21.30
N LEU A 276 9.24 -8.61 -20.90
CA LEU A 276 10.02 -7.77 -21.78
C LEU A 276 10.57 -8.69 -22.89
N ARG A 277 9.86 -8.74 -24.01
CA ARG A 277 10.21 -9.52 -25.20
C ARG A 277 11.04 -8.58 -26.09
N GLY A 278 12.35 -8.75 -26.10
CA GLY A 278 13.27 -7.89 -26.85
C GLY A 278 14.70 -8.41 -26.76
N ASN A 279 15.61 -7.76 -27.49
CA ASN A 279 17.04 -8.05 -27.39
C ASN A 279 17.49 -7.83 -25.92
N ARG A 280 18.44 -8.64 -25.44
CA ARG A 280 19.02 -8.51 -24.09
C ARG A 280 19.52 -7.07 -23.83
N ASN A 281 20.03 -6.39 -24.85
CA ASN A 281 20.46 -5.00 -24.73
C ASN A 281 19.30 -4.03 -24.54
N ASP A 282 18.18 -4.20 -25.24
CA ASP A 282 16.98 -3.37 -25.07
C ASP A 282 16.35 -3.57 -23.69
N LEU A 283 16.39 -4.81 -23.20
CA LEU A 283 15.97 -5.16 -21.84
C LEU A 283 16.80 -4.41 -20.80
N ARG A 284 18.13 -4.47 -20.93
CA ARG A 284 19.07 -3.80 -20.02
C ARG A 284 18.87 -2.29 -20.03
N LYS A 285 18.71 -1.69 -21.21
CA LYS A 285 18.40 -0.26 -21.40
C LYS A 285 17.10 0.10 -20.69
N THR A 286 16.03 -0.66 -20.94
CA THR A 286 14.72 -0.47 -20.30
C THR A 286 14.81 -0.54 -18.78
N GLN A 287 15.54 -1.52 -18.25
CA GLN A 287 15.74 -1.68 -16.82
C GLN A 287 16.44 -0.46 -16.20
N VAL A 288 17.55 0.00 -16.80
CA VAL A 288 18.27 1.19 -16.31
C VAL A 288 17.38 2.44 -16.39
N SER A 289 16.67 2.66 -17.49
CA SER A 289 15.76 3.82 -17.59
C SER A 289 14.64 3.79 -16.54
N LEU A 290 14.04 2.62 -16.27
CA LEU A 290 13.01 2.50 -15.23
C LEU A 290 13.59 2.72 -13.82
N PHE A 291 14.78 2.19 -13.56
CA PHE A 291 15.53 2.45 -12.33
C PHE A 291 15.75 3.94 -12.14
N LEU A 292 16.26 4.63 -13.18
CA LEU A 292 16.54 6.06 -13.15
C LEU A 292 15.29 6.89 -12.89
N ILE A 293 14.21 6.61 -13.63
CA ILE A 293 12.93 7.31 -13.45
C ILE A 293 12.37 7.07 -12.04
N ARG A 294 12.45 5.82 -11.55
CA ARG A 294 11.93 5.47 -10.23
C ARG A 294 12.72 6.16 -9.12
N GLY A 295 14.05 6.14 -9.17
CA GLY A 295 14.89 6.81 -8.17
C GLY A 295 14.74 8.33 -8.19
N LEU A 296 14.64 8.96 -9.36
CA LEU A 296 14.32 10.39 -9.46
C LEU A 296 12.96 10.72 -8.85
N THR A 297 11.97 9.85 -9.03
CA THR A 297 10.65 10.07 -8.42
C THR A 297 10.72 9.98 -6.90
N ASP A 298 11.50 9.03 -6.39
CA ASP A 298 11.70 8.84 -4.96
C ASP A 298 12.45 10.02 -4.31
N GLN A 299 13.50 10.53 -4.98
CA GLN A 299 14.20 11.75 -4.56
C GLN A 299 13.28 12.98 -4.59
N LEU A 300 12.46 13.15 -5.64
CA LEU A 300 11.48 14.23 -5.70
C LEU A 300 10.48 14.14 -4.54
N PHE A 301 10.02 12.93 -4.22
CA PHE A 301 9.05 12.71 -3.16
C PHE A 301 9.67 12.94 -1.79
N SER A 302 10.91 12.52 -1.60
CA SER A 302 11.69 12.78 -0.39
C SER A 302 11.92 14.27 -0.19
N LEU A 303 12.24 15.02 -1.26
CA LEU A 303 12.36 16.47 -1.22
C LEU A 303 11.05 17.13 -0.81
N VAL A 304 9.92 16.75 -1.43
CA VAL A 304 8.61 17.29 -1.06
C VAL A 304 8.27 16.94 0.38
N LYS A 305 8.55 15.71 0.82
CA LYS A 305 8.32 15.28 2.20
C LYS A 305 9.15 16.09 3.18
N GLN A 306 10.43 16.36 2.88
CA GLN A 306 11.29 17.17 3.71
C GLN A 306 10.75 18.60 3.86
N GLU A 307 10.37 19.24 2.75
CA GLU A 307 9.74 20.57 2.74
C GLU A 307 8.42 20.55 3.56
N LEU A 308 7.61 19.50 3.41
CA LEU A 308 6.38 19.34 4.21
C LEU A 308 6.67 19.17 5.71
N THR A 309 7.71 18.41 6.08
CA THR A 309 8.07 18.22 7.50
C THR A 309 8.60 19.48 8.15
N GLN A 310 9.29 20.34 7.40
CA GLN A 310 9.76 21.64 7.91
C GLN A 310 8.59 22.59 8.23
N HIS A 311 7.48 22.45 7.50
CA HIS A 311 6.27 23.24 7.69
C HIS A 311 5.17 22.51 8.47
N ASN A 312 5.50 21.47 9.25
CA ASN A 312 4.51 20.62 9.91
C ASN A 312 3.56 21.47 10.80
N PRO A 313 2.29 21.62 10.41
CA PRO A 313 1.34 22.48 11.12
C PRO A 313 0.97 21.88 12.48
N ALA A 314 0.59 22.74 13.43
CA ALA A 314 0.10 22.28 14.73
C ALA A 314 -1.22 21.52 14.57
N ASP A 315 -1.49 20.56 15.46
CA ASP A 315 -2.72 19.76 15.38
C ASP A 315 -3.99 20.63 15.49
N GLU A 316 -3.92 21.75 16.20
CA GLU A 316 -5.00 22.73 16.29
C GLU A 316 -5.33 23.40 14.95
N GLU A 317 -4.31 23.72 14.15
CA GLU A 317 -4.48 24.31 12.81
C GLU A 317 -5.09 23.29 11.85
N LEU A 318 -4.65 22.04 11.93
CA LEU A 318 -5.22 20.94 11.17
C LEU A 318 -6.69 20.70 11.54
N HIS A 319 -7.03 20.78 12.82
CA HIS A 319 -8.40 20.64 13.28
C HIS A 319 -9.29 21.75 12.72
N LYS A 320 -8.90 23.03 12.88
CA LYS A 320 -9.62 24.17 12.31
C LYS A 320 -9.74 24.06 10.79
N PHE A 321 -8.70 23.60 10.12
CA PHE A 321 -8.72 23.37 8.69
C PHE A 321 -9.73 22.28 8.30
N PHE A 322 -9.73 21.16 9.02
CA PHE A 322 -10.69 20.08 8.81
C PHE A 322 -12.13 20.57 8.98
N GLU A 323 -12.42 21.37 10.00
CA GLU A 323 -13.73 21.97 10.23
C GLU A 323 -14.18 22.88 9.07
N ASN A 324 -13.24 23.55 8.42
CA ASN A 324 -13.52 24.43 7.27
C ASN A 324 -13.58 23.69 5.92
N LEU A 325 -13.31 22.38 5.87
CA LEU A 325 -13.45 21.59 4.64
C LEU A 325 -14.93 21.41 4.26
N ASP A 326 -15.19 21.34 2.96
CA ASP A 326 -16.50 20.99 2.42
C ASP A 326 -16.91 19.56 2.81
N ALA A 327 -18.22 19.29 2.84
CA ALA A 327 -18.76 18.01 3.29
C ALA A 327 -18.21 16.82 2.49
N LYS A 328 -17.95 16.97 1.19
CA LYS A 328 -17.42 15.91 0.34
C LYS A 328 -15.97 15.61 0.65
N SER A 329 -15.15 16.63 0.91
CA SER A 329 -13.76 16.46 1.36
C SER A 329 -13.67 15.80 2.73
N LYS A 330 -14.52 16.21 3.68
CA LYS A 330 -14.62 15.57 5.01
C LYS A 330 -15.01 14.09 4.89
N ASP A 331 -16.09 13.78 4.15
CA ASP A 331 -16.53 12.39 3.93
C ASP A 331 -15.44 11.54 3.24
N SER A 332 -14.70 12.13 2.30
CA SER A 332 -13.55 11.47 1.67
C SER A 332 -12.45 11.16 2.68
N LEU A 333 -12.12 12.07 3.59
CA LEU A 333 -11.09 11.89 4.62
C LEU A 333 -11.49 10.84 5.67
N MET A 334 -12.75 10.84 6.09
CA MET A 334 -13.26 9.91 7.10
C MET A 334 -13.29 8.43 6.64
N LYS A 335 -13.09 8.16 5.35
CA LYS A 335 -12.96 6.81 4.80
C LYS A 335 -11.58 6.17 5.04
N TYR A 336 -10.61 6.97 5.47
CA TYR A 336 -9.25 6.52 5.74
C TYR A 336 -9.08 6.16 7.23
N PRO A 337 -8.18 5.21 7.58
CA PRO A 337 -7.74 5.02 8.95
C PRO A 337 -7.22 6.33 9.57
N PRO A 338 -7.29 6.52 10.90
CA PRO A 338 -6.92 7.78 11.56
C PRO A 338 -5.54 8.33 11.17
N ASP A 339 -4.51 7.48 11.12
CA ASP A 339 -3.15 7.88 10.77
C ASP A 339 -3.07 8.40 9.32
N GLU A 340 -3.69 7.68 8.38
CA GLU A 340 -3.74 8.06 6.96
C GLU A 340 -4.60 9.31 6.74
N MET A 341 -5.68 9.46 7.50
CA MET A 341 -6.53 10.65 7.48
C MET A 341 -5.73 11.87 7.92
N GLN A 342 -4.96 11.79 9.00
CA GLN A 342 -4.16 12.89 9.50
C GLN A 342 -3.04 13.27 8.51
N GLU A 343 -2.35 12.28 7.93
CA GLU A 343 -1.40 12.55 6.85
C GLU A 343 -2.07 13.28 5.69
N LYS A 344 -3.18 12.75 5.18
CA LYS A 344 -3.90 13.36 4.04
C LYS A 344 -4.42 14.75 4.35
N LEU A 345 -4.88 14.99 5.58
CA LEU A 345 -5.29 16.30 6.06
C LEU A 345 -4.11 17.28 6.07
N LYS A 346 -2.94 16.86 6.59
CA LYS A 346 -1.69 17.64 6.53
C LYS A 346 -1.33 18.00 5.10
N TYR A 347 -1.39 17.04 4.17
CA TYR A 347 -1.13 17.30 2.76
C TYR A 347 -2.10 18.34 2.17
N MET A 348 -3.40 18.23 2.46
CA MET A 348 -4.41 19.18 1.97
C MET A 348 -4.22 20.59 2.55
N PHE A 349 -3.87 20.68 3.83
CA PHE A 349 -3.54 21.95 4.49
C PHE A 349 -2.34 22.61 3.80
N LEU A 350 -1.23 21.88 3.70
CA LEU A 350 0.00 22.39 3.13
C LEU A 350 -0.20 22.80 1.67
N GLN A 351 -0.95 22.03 0.87
CA GLN A 351 -1.28 22.42 -0.50
C GLN A 351 -1.94 23.80 -0.59
N LYS A 352 -2.85 24.14 0.33
CA LYS A 352 -3.53 25.44 0.36
C LYS A 352 -2.69 26.56 0.98
N HIS A 353 -1.81 26.22 1.93
CA HIS A 353 -1.06 27.20 2.72
C HIS A 353 0.43 27.33 2.37
N PHE A 354 0.94 26.58 1.39
CA PHE A 354 2.32 26.76 0.92
C PHE A 354 2.57 28.19 0.45
N SER A 355 3.74 28.74 0.83
CA SER A 355 4.21 30.01 0.28
C SER A 355 4.36 29.92 -1.25
N GLU A 356 4.13 31.04 -1.93
CA GLU A 356 4.27 31.11 -3.39
C GLU A 356 5.69 30.74 -3.86
N GLU A 357 6.71 31.00 -3.03
CA GLU A 357 8.09 30.62 -3.30
C GLU A 357 8.28 29.11 -3.34
N ILE A 358 7.75 28.38 -2.34
CA ILE A 358 7.82 26.91 -2.28
C ILE A 358 7.05 26.31 -3.45
N ARG A 359 5.85 26.84 -3.75
CA ARG A 359 5.06 26.40 -4.92
C ARG A 359 5.83 26.56 -6.22
N LYS A 360 6.46 27.73 -6.44
CA LYS A 360 7.28 27.99 -7.63
C LYS A 360 8.48 27.04 -7.71
N LYS A 361 9.19 26.84 -6.58
CA LYS A 361 10.33 25.92 -6.49
C LYS A 361 9.93 24.48 -6.84
N LEU A 362 8.86 23.96 -6.23
CA LEU A 362 8.36 22.60 -6.47
C LEU A 362 7.83 22.45 -7.90
N ASN A 363 7.12 23.44 -8.44
CA ASN A 363 6.65 23.43 -9.83
C ASN A 363 7.82 23.40 -10.82
N ARG A 364 8.89 24.16 -10.57
CA ARG A 364 10.09 24.13 -11.41
C ARG A 364 10.72 22.73 -11.43
N GLN A 365 10.97 22.15 -10.26
CA GLN A 365 11.54 20.81 -10.12
C GLN A 365 10.66 19.73 -10.75
N LEU A 366 9.34 19.87 -10.64
CA LEU A 366 8.36 18.99 -11.25
C LEU A 366 8.37 19.07 -12.79
N VAL A 367 8.53 20.26 -13.35
CA VAL A 367 8.65 20.46 -14.81
C VAL A 367 9.94 19.84 -15.33
N GLU A 368 11.07 20.08 -14.67
CA GLU A 368 12.36 19.46 -14.96
C GLU A 368 12.24 17.93 -14.93
N PHE A 369 11.67 17.38 -13.86
CA PHE A 369 11.40 15.95 -13.73
C PHE A 369 10.51 15.41 -14.85
N LYS A 370 9.40 16.09 -15.18
CA LYS A 370 8.47 15.65 -16.24
C LYS A 370 9.16 15.60 -17.60
N ASN A 371 9.96 16.61 -17.92
CA ASN A 371 10.73 16.69 -19.17
C ASN A 371 11.78 15.59 -19.24
N LEU A 372 12.56 15.43 -18.17
CA LEU A 372 13.60 14.40 -18.08
C LEU A 372 13.00 13.00 -18.19
N ARG A 373 11.93 12.74 -17.44
CA ARG A 373 11.18 11.48 -17.50
C ARG A 373 10.62 11.20 -18.89
N ALA A 374 10.04 12.19 -19.56
CA ALA A 374 9.51 12.03 -20.92
C ALA A 374 10.63 11.66 -21.90
N GLN A 375 11.82 12.24 -21.75
CA GLN A 375 12.99 11.90 -22.54
C GLN A 375 13.48 10.48 -22.24
N LEU A 376 13.62 10.10 -20.96
CA LEU A 376 14.01 8.74 -20.56
C LEU A 376 13.04 7.67 -21.06
N PHE A 377 11.75 7.98 -21.15
CA PHE A 377 10.74 7.08 -21.72
C PHE A 377 10.77 7.03 -23.25
N ARG A 378 11.37 7.99 -23.95
CA ARG A 378 11.28 8.15 -25.40
C ARG A 378 12.06 7.04 -26.10
N GLY A 379 11.41 5.89 -26.28
CA GLY A 379 11.87 4.67 -26.95
C GLY A 379 12.15 3.49 -25.99
N ILE A 380 11.64 3.56 -24.76
CA ILE A 380 11.27 2.35 -24.04
C ILE A 380 9.98 1.84 -24.69
N ASP A 381 9.99 0.62 -25.22
CA ASP A 381 8.74 -0.03 -25.60
C ASP A 381 7.99 -0.42 -24.32
N LEU A 382 7.02 0.43 -23.94
CA LEU A 382 6.17 0.20 -22.78
C LEU A 382 4.96 -0.69 -23.08
N LYS A 383 4.80 -1.19 -24.32
CA LYS A 383 3.72 -2.14 -24.64
C LYS A 383 3.65 -3.33 -23.67
N PRO A 384 4.77 -3.93 -23.20
CA PRO A 384 4.74 -5.01 -22.21
C PRO A 384 4.23 -4.60 -20.81
N PHE A 385 4.20 -3.30 -20.50
CA PHE A 385 3.70 -2.75 -19.22
C PHE A 385 2.25 -2.32 -19.30
N MET A 386 1.70 -2.18 -20.50
CA MET A 386 0.28 -1.90 -20.65
C MET A 386 -0.44 -3.13 -20.09
N PHE A 387 -1.39 -2.89 -19.18
CA PHE A 387 -2.41 -3.87 -18.88
C PHE A 387 -3.12 -4.14 -20.20
N GLU A 388 -2.65 -5.11 -20.98
CA GLU A 388 -3.53 -5.94 -21.79
C GLU A 388 -4.41 -6.61 -20.77
N SER A 389 -5.44 -5.86 -20.36
CA SER A 389 -6.60 -6.40 -19.72
C SER A 389 -7.01 -7.52 -20.65
N ARG A 390 -6.66 -8.75 -20.26
CA ARG A 390 -7.32 -9.96 -20.72
C ARG A 390 -8.77 -9.87 -20.27
N ILE A 391 -9.50 -8.87 -20.76
CA ILE A 391 -10.90 -8.97 -21.06
C ILE A 391 -10.92 -10.07 -22.10
N ARG A 392 -10.96 -11.31 -21.60
CA ARG A 392 -11.24 -12.47 -22.43
C ARG A 392 -12.51 -12.12 -23.19
N HIS A 393 -12.35 -11.92 -24.48
CA HIS A 393 -13.45 -11.96 -25.44
C HIS A 393 -14.16 -13.30 -25.25
N GLY A 394 -15.24 -13.26 -24.46
CA GLY A 394 -16.09 -14.42 -24.18
C GLY A 394 -17.56 -14.05 -23.99
N VAL A 395 -17.93 -12.77 -24.09
CA VAL A 395 -19.33 -12.34 -24.17
C VAL A 395 -19.40 -11.21 -25.19
N LYS A 396 -20.04 -11.47 -26.34
CA LYS A 396 -20.50 -10.43 -27.28
C LYS A 396 -21.59 -9.61 -26.57
N GLY A 397 -21.19 -8.68 -25.71
CA GLY A 397 -22.05 -7.63 -25.19
C GLY A 397 -21.94 -6.43 -26.11
N HIS A 398 -23.03 -6.14 -26.82
CA HIS A 398 -23.21 -4.94 -27.62
C HIS A 398 -22.98 -3.70 -26.73
N VAL A 399 -21.88 -2.99 -26.92
CA VAL A 399 -21.68 -1.67 -26.30
C VAL A 399 -22.42 -0.67 -27.17
N PRO A 400 -23.40 0.09 -26.65
CA PRO A 400 -24.08 1.11 -27.43
C PRO A 400 -23.08 2.21 -27.77
N ASP A 401 -23.01 2.52 -29.06
CA ASP A 401 -22.23 3.63 -29.60
C ASP A 401 -22.75 4.94 -28.99
N THR A 402 -21.97 5.54 -28.08
CA THR A 402 -22.26 6.87 -27.51
C THR A 402 -21.48 7.91 -28.30
N LYS A 403 -21.87 8.05 -29.55
CA LYS A 403 -21.68 9.29 -30.31
C LYS A 403 -23.06 9.84 -30.64
N ASP A 404 -23.60 10.67 -29.75
CA ASP A 404 -24.49 11.73 -30.20
C ASP A 404 -24.46 12.90 -29.23
N GLY A 405 -23.98 14.01 -29.78
CA GLY A 405 -23.91 15.30 -29.12
C GLY A 405 -23.74 16.37 -30.17
N ARG A 406 -24.84 16.70 -30.88
CA ARG A 406 -25.33 18.08 -31.09
C ARG A 406 -26.43 18.16 -32.16
N ASN A 407 -27.56 18.73 -31.73
CA ASN A 407 -28.41 19.70 -32.42
C ASN A 407 -28.60 19.58 -33.95
N LYS A 408 -29.86 19.33 -34.36
CA LYS A 408 -30.68 20.28 -35.15
C LYS A 408 -32.13 19.79 -35.30
N GLY A 409 -33.06 20.57 -34.74
CA GLY A 409 -34.34 21.01 -35.34
C GLY A 409 -35.44 19.99 -35.73
N PRO A 410 -36.73 20.30 -35.47
CA PRO A 410 -37.85 19.49 -35.94
C PRO A 410 -38.26 19.93 -37.34
N LYS A 411 -38.03 19.09 -38.36
CA LYS A 411 -38.72 19.20 -39.65
C LYS A 411 -38.91 17.84 -40.30
N GLY A 412 -40.14 17.59 -40.73
CA GLY A 412 -40.44 16.76 -41.89
C GLY A 412 -40.77 15.31 -41.59
N GLY A 413 -42.08 15.03 -41.45
CA GLY A 413 -42.62 13.72 -41.74
C GLY A 413 -42.26 13.32 -43.17
N GLY A 414 -41.58 12.18 -43.29
CA GLY A 414 -41.08 11.64 -44.54
C GLY A 414 -41.16 10.13 -44.48
N ASP A 415 -42.24 9.65 -45.08
CA ASP A 415 -42.56 8.27 -45.39
C ASP A 415 -41.35 7.51 -45.96
N ARG A 416 -40.93 6.43 -45.30
CA ARG A 416 -39.98 5.45 -45.84
C ARG A 416 -40.39 4.04 -45.46
N THR A 417 -41.21 3.49 -46.35
CA THR A 417 -41.34 2.09 -46.72
C THR A 417 -40.10 1.23 -46.40
N PHE A 418 -40.21 0.40 -45.36
CA PHE A 418 -39.26 -0.67 -45.07
C PHE A 418 -39.68 -1.93 -45.84
N ARG A 419 -39.12 -2.13 -47.05
CA ARG A 419 -39.16 -3.43 -47.75
C ARG A 419 -38.10 -4.34 -47.13
N GLY A 420 -38.52 -5.48 -46.58
CA GLY A 420 -37.58 -6.58 -46.32
C GLY A 420 -37.82 -7.43 -45.08
N ARG A 421 -39.03 -7.97 -44.88
CA ARG A 421 -39.21 -9.22 -44.13
C ARG A 421 -40.24 -10.10 -44.81
N LYS A 422 -39.80 -11.29 -45.21
CA LYS A 422 -40.66 -12.41 -45.64
C LYS A 422 -41.54 -12.82 -44.45
N PRO A 423 -42.87 -12.93 -44.59
CA PRO A 423 -43.72 -13.42 -43.52
C PRO A 423 -43.64 -14.94 -43.41
N GLU A 424 -43.49 -15.41 -42.17
CA GLU A 424 -43.65 -16.81 -41.78
C GLU A 424 -45.07 -17.29 -42.10
N ARG A 425 -45.14 -18.48 -42.73
CA ARG A 425 -46.37 -19.21 -43.01
C ARG A 425 -47.01 -19.64 -41.68
N ARG A 426 -48.20 -19.12 -41.38
CA ARG A 426 -49.12 -19.78 -40.44
C ARG A 426 -49.93 -20.85 -41.19
N PRO A 427 -50.02 -22.09 -40.68
CA PRO A 427 -50.88 -23.11 -41.24
C PRO A 427 -52.33 -22.92 -40.77
N GLY A 428 -53.26 -23.00 -41.71
CA GLY A 428 -54.66 -23.31 -41.44
C GLY A 428 -55.60 -22.11 -41.32
N VAL A 429 -56.08 -21.60 -42.47
CA VAL A 429 -57.47 -21.13 -42.64
C VAL A 429 -57.87 -21.35 -44.10
N GLN A 430 -59.05 -21.93 -44.30
CA GLN A 430 -59.63 -22.44 -45.55
C GLN A 430 -59.86 -21.35 -46.61
N ARG A 431 -59.60 -21.71 -47.88
CA ARG A 431 -60.09 -20.99 -49.06
C ARG A 431 -61.62 -21.12 -49.13
N ARG A 432 -62.32 -19.99 -49.31
CA ARG A 432 -63.66 -19.96 -49.91
C ARG A 432 -63.54 -19.35 -51.29
N ASP A 433 -64.06 -20.08 -52.26
CA ASP A 433 -64.21 -19.68 -53.65
C ASP A 433 -65.32 -18.64 -53.84
N ARG A 434 -65.15 -17.79 -54.88
CA ARG A 434 -66.14 -17.14 -55.78
C ARG A 434 -65.93 -15.63 -55.98
N PRO A 435 -66.41 -15.06 -57.10
CA PRO A 435 -66.28 -15.52 -58.50
C PRO A 435 -65.85 -14.36 -59.43
N ASP A 436 -65.66 -14.67 -60.70
CA ASP A 436 -65.35 -13.74 -61.78
C ASP A 436 -66.42 -12.65 -61.98
N ALA A 437 -65.94 -11.43 -62.22
CA ALA A 437 -66.54 -10.38 -63.04
C ALA A 437 -65.43 -9.39 -63.46
#